data_AF-A0A9D0VMD5-F1
#
_entry.id   AF-A0A9D0VMD5-F1
#
_cell.length_a   1.000
_cell.length_b   1.000
_cell.length_c   1.000
_cell.angle_alpha   90.00
_cell.angle_beta   90.00
_cell.angle_gamma   90.00
#
_symmetry.space_group_name_H-M   'P 1'
#
loop_
_entity.id
_entity.type
_entity.pdbx_description
1 polymer ?
#
loop_
_entity_poly.entity_id
_entity_poly.type
_entity_poly.pdbx_seq_one_letter_code
_entity_poly.pdbx_strand_id
1 'polypeptide(L)'
;MTAGVVRGTPPAMKPGSWVYEAFHRPNTAAWRRVNALVWILILLSTGLLVMDLILPELHPIRPWLQLTDDLILGAFALELALRVGSFHPPGLDFWKLTPVSRLQLHLTARLRFCLRPMILIDILTVLGSVPVLRGLRALRLLRLLRSNQIFRYANPFGGIARAFEENRLLYVFGLSVLGMAVLLGGLSFYLTEHVHNDKIQTLPDGMWWSIVTITTVGYGDLTPVTGV
;
A
#
# COMPACT_ATOMS: atom_id res chain seq x y z
N MET A 1 49.01 -24.00 -7.49
CA MET A 1 48.16 -25.05 -6.90
C MET A 1 47.49 -24.49 -5.64
N THR A 2 46.20 -24.17 -5.81
CA THR A 2 45.12 -24.06 -4.82
C THR A 2 45.45 -23.70 -3.36
N ALA A 3 45.36 -22.40 -3.04
CA ALA A 3 45.12 -21.93 -1.68
C ALA A 3 43.68 -22.32 -1.25
N GLY A 4 43.58 -23.22 -0.28
CA GLY A 4 42.31 -23.64 0.30
C GLY A 4 41.63 -22.48 1.02
N VAL A 5 40.52 -22.01 0.45
CA VAL A 5 39.59 -21.12 1.15
C VAL A 5 38.97 -21.94 2.27
N VAL A 6 39.52 -21.81 3.48
CA VAL A 6 38.89 -22.27 4.70
C VAL A 6 37.57 -21.51 4.83
N ARG A 7 36.46 -22.15 4.43
CA ARG A 7 35.11 -21.69 4.74
C ARG A 7 34.97 -21.77 6.24
N GLY A 8 35.32 -20.69 6.94
CA GLY A 8 34.94 -20.49 8.32
C GLY A 8 33.44 -20.72 8.42
N THR A 9 33.04 -21.66 9.26
CA THR A 9 31.65 -21.79 9.70
C THR A 9 31.18 -20.39 10.10
N PRO A 10 30.01 -19.92 9.60
CA PRO A 10 29.51 -18.61 9.99
C PRO A 10 29.47 -18.58 11.52
N PRO A 11 30.04 -17.54 12.17
CA PRO A 11 30.06 -17.46 13.62
C PRO A 11 28.62 -17.62 14.10
N ALA A 12 28.42 -18.50 15.10
CA ALA A 12 27.14 -18.63 15.77
C ALA A 12 26.75 -17.23 16.25
N MET A 13 25.82 -16.60 15.53
CA MET A 13 25.37 -15.25 15.85
C MET A 13 24.91 -15.27 17.31
N LYS A 14 25.44 -14.34 18.11
CA LYS A 14 25.00 -14.16 19.51
C LYS A 14 23.46 -14.20 19.54
N PRO A 15 22.84 -14.83 20.56
CA PRO A 15 21.39 -14.81 20.70
C PRO A 15 20.96 -13.35 20.84
N GLY A 16 20.61 -12.75 19.71
CA GLY A 16 20.08 -11.40 19.64
C GLY A 16 18.79 -11.42 20.43
N SER A 17 18.62 -10.45 21.33
CA SER A 17 17.49 -10.32 22.24
C SER A 17 16.16 -10.76 21.60
N TRP A 18 15.29 -11.40 22.38
CA TRP A 18 13.96 -11.90 21.96
C TRP A 18 13.20 -10.94 21.01
N VAL A 19 13.41 -9.63 21.16
CA VAL A 19 12.94 -8.55 20.28
C VAL A 19 13.38 -8.74 18.82
N TYR A 20 14.66 -8.99 18.55
CA TYR A 20 15.14 -9.22 17.18
C TYR A 20 14.48 -10.44 16.54
N GLU A 21 14.34 -11.54 17.31
CA GLU A 21 13.69 -12.75 16.82
C GLU A 21 12.19 -12.58 16.58
N ALA A 22 11.52 -11.77 17.40
CA ALA A 22 10.11 -11.44 17.27
C ALA A 22 9.81 -10.57 16.03
N PHE A 23 10.71 -9.67 15.64
CA PHE A 23 10.47 -8.75 14.51
C PHE A 23 11.09 -9.19 13.18
N HIS A 24 12.23 -9.90 13.19
CA HIS A 24 13.05 -10.11 11.98
C HIS A 24 13.11 -11.55 11.49
N ARG A 25 12.74 -12.55 12.32
CA ARG A 25 12.79 -13.97 11.93
C ARG A 25 11.39 -14.54 11.69
N PRO A 26 10.93 -14.67 10.43
CA PRO A 26 9.57 -15.09 10.12
C PRO A 26 9.20 -16.52 10.53
N ASN A 27 10.19 -17.34 10.91
CA ASN A 27 9.98 -18.73 11.30
C ASN A 27 9.70 -18.93 12.80
N THR A 28 9.74 -17.87 13.62
CA THR A 28 9.52 -17.99 15.08
C THR A 28 8.04 -17.86 15.46
N ALA A 29 7.63 -18.50 16.54
CA ALA A 29 6.27 -18.35 17.10
C ALA A 29 6.03 -16.91 17.59
N ALA A 30 7.06 -16.23 18.08
CA ALA A 30 7.01 -14.82 18.49
C ALA A 30 6.65 -13.91 17.30
N TRP A 31 7.29 -14.10 16.14
CA TRP A 31 6.97 -13.35 14.93
C TRP A 31 5.52 -13.52 14.47
N ARG A 32 5.00 -14.75 14.51
CA ARG A 32 3.60 -15.03 14.15
C ARG A 32 2.62 -14.28 15.06
N ARG A 33 2.88 -14.26 16.38
CA ARG A 33 2.03 -13.56 17.36
C ARG A 33 2.07 -12.04 17.17
N VAL A 34 3.26 -11.46 17.03
CA VAL A 34 3.42 -10.01 16.82
C VAL A 34 2.75 -9.59 15.52
N ASN A 35 2.97 -10.34 14.43
CA ASN A 35 2.34 -10.06 13.16
C ASN A 35 0.81 -10.19 13.26
N ALA A 36 0.28 -11.24 13.89
CA ALA A 36 -1.18 -11.39 14.08
C ALA A 36 -1.79 -10.28 14.94
N LEU A 37 -1.11 -9.83 15.99
CA LEU A 37 -1.54 -8.70 16.81
C LEU A 37 -1.59 -7.40 15.99
N VAL A 38 -0.56 -7.15 15.20
CA VAL A 38 -0.50 -6.02 14.24
C VAL A 38 -1.67 -6.10 13.26
N TRP A 39 -2.00 -7.28 12.74
CA TRP A 39 -3.16 -7.51 11.86
C TRP A 39 -4.48 -7.11 12.52
N ILE A 40 -4.69 -7.56 13.75
CA ILE A 40 -5.91 -7.25 14.50
C ILE A 40 -6.01 -5.74 14.73
N LEU A 41 -4.91 -5.08 15.12
CA LEU A 41 -4.86 -3.64 15.29
C LEU A 41 -5.15 -2.88 13.99
N ILE A 42 -4.67 -3.38 12.85
CA ILE A 42 -4.92 -2.77 11.54
C ILE A 42 -6.42 -2.83 11.24
N LEU A 43 -7.03 -4.01 11.34
CA LEU A 43 -8.45 -4.20 11.08
C LEU A 43 -9.31 -3.37 12.03
N LEU A 44 -8.96 -3.35 13.32
CA LEU A 44 -9.65 -2.55 14.33
C LEU A 44 -9.59 -1.06 13.99
N SER A 45 -8.40 -0.53 13.69
CA SER A 45 -8.25 0.89 13.34
C SER A 45 -8.91 1.25 12.02
N THR A 46 -8.87 0.38 11.00
CA THR A 46 -9.63 0.61 9.75
C THR A 46 -11.13 0.63 10.03
N GLY A 47 -11.64 -0.28 10.88
CA GLY A 47 -13.05 -0.27 11.29
C GLY A 47 -13.44 1.02 12.02
N LEU A 48 -12.60 1.49 12.94
CA LEU A 48 -12.82 2.76 13.65
C LEU A 48 -12.83 3.96 12.69
N LEU A 49 -11.97 3.97 11.68
CA LEU A 49 -11.96 5.00 10.64
C LEU A 49 -13.27 5.01 9.84
N VAL A 50 -13.76 3.83 9.44
CA VAL A 50 -15.05 3.71 8.74
C VAL A 50 -16.19 4.18 9.64
N MET A 51 -16.17 3.85 10.94
CA MET A 51 -17.17 4.39 11.87
C MET A 51 -17.08 5.91 12.02
N ASP A 52 -15.88 6.48 12.11
CA ASP A 52 -15.70 7.94 12.17
C ASP A 52 -16.26 8.64 10.91
N LEU A 53 -16.16 7.98 9.75
CA LEU A 53 -16.66 8.52 8.48
C LEU A 53 -18.20 8.51 8.39
N ILE A 54 -18.85 7.48 8.95
CA ILE A 54 -20.32 7.34 8.89
C ILE A 54 -21.01 8.20 9.95
N LEU A 55 -20.36 8.42 11.10
CA LEU A 55 -20.97 9.12 12.23
C LEU A 55 -20.96 10.65 12.03
N PRO A 56 -22.09 11.34 12.30
CA PRO A 56 -22.17 12.80 12.29
C PRO A 56 -21.12 13.44 13.20
N GLU A 57 -20.65 14.65 12.86
CA GLU A 57 -19.58 15.33 13.60
C GLU A 57 -19.88 15.52 15.10
N LEU A 58 -21.16 15.69 15.46
CA LEU A 58 -21.61 15.95 16.83
C LEU A 58 -21.95 14.67 17.62
N HIS A 59 -21.69 13.47 17.08
CA HIS A 59 -22.05 12.23 17.76
C HIS A 59 -21.23 12.04 19.07
N PRO A 60 -21.87 11.73 20.22
CA PRO A 60 -21.19 11.69 21.53
C PRO A 60 -20.07 10.64 21.65
N ILE A 61 -20.05 9.65 20.75
CA ILE A 61 -19.02 8.59 20.74
C ILE A 61 -17.72 9.00 20.00
N ARG A 62 -17.74 10.08 19.19
CA ARG A 62 -16.61 10.50 18.36
C ARG A 62 -15.31 10.75 19.14
N PRO A 63 -15.33 11.44 20.31
CA PRO A 63 -14.12 11.65 21.11
C PRO A 63 -13.46 10.33 21.54
N TRP A 64 -14.26 9.32 21.86
CA TRP A 64 -13.78 7.98 22.22
C TRP A 64 -13.18 7.24 21.03
N LEU A 65 -13.78 7.36 19.85
CA LEU A 65 -13.24 6.80 18.61
C LEU A 65 -11.89 7.42 18.26
N GLN A 66 -11.78 8.75 18.37
CA GLN A 66 -10.53 9.48 18.10
C GLN A 66 -9.43 9.12 19.10
N LEU A 67 -9.74 9.08 20.39
CA LEU A 67 -8.81 8.64 21.43
C LEU A 67 -8.29 7.21 21.15
N THR A 68 -9.20 6.31 20.75
CA THR A 68 -8.85 4.93 20.47
C THR A 68 -7.98 4.81 19.22
N ASP A 69 -8.29 5.57 18.15
CA ASP A 69 -7.46 5.58 16.93
C ASP A 69 -6.07 6.16 17.20
N ASP A 70 -5.97 7.23 18.01
CA ASP A 70 -4.69 7.82 18.42
C ASP A 70 -3.85 6.85 19.27
N LEU A 71 -4.48 6.09 20.18
CA LEU A 71 -3.81 5.04 20.96
C LEU A 71 -3.27 3.92 20.06
N ILE A 72 -4.09 3.44 19.11
CA ILE A 72 -3.67 2.41 18.16
C ILE A 72 -2.53 2.93 17.27
N LEU A 73 -2.60 4.20 16.85
CA LEU A 73 -1.53 4.82 16.08
C LEU A 73 -0.24 4.97 16.89
N GLY A 74 -0.34 5.32 18.17
CA GLY A 74 0.79 5.30 19.11
C GLY A 74 1.41 3.91 19.22
N ALA A 75 0.59 2.86 19.30
CA ALA A 75 1.08 1.48 19.29
C ALA A 75 1.80 1.12 17.97
N PHE A 76 1.31 1.56 16.82
CA PHE A 76 2.00 1.38 15.53
C PHE A 76 3.31 2.17 15.45
N ALA A 77 3.34 3.41 15.94
CA ALA A 77 4.56 4.21 15.98
C ALA A 77 5.63 3.54 16.87
N LEU A 78 5.22 2.99 18.01
CA LEU A 78 6.10 2.23 18.90
C LEU A 78 6.59 0.94 18.23
N GLU A 79 5.70 0.19 17.57
CA GLU A 79 6.06 -0.99 16.78
C GLU A 79 7.09 -0.67 15.70
N LEU A 80 6.88 0.43 14.96
CA LEU A 80 7.80 0.94 13.95
C LEU A 80 9.16 1.33 14.56
N ALA A 81 9.16 2.04 15.68
CA ALA A 81 10.37 2.44 16.39
C ALA A 81 11.16 1.22 16.88
N LEU A 82 10.48 0.20 17.45
CA LEU A 82 11.11 -1.06 17.85
C LEU A 82 11.66 -1.83 16.65
N ARG A 83 10.93 -1.87 15.53
CA ARG A 83 11.36 -2.55 14.31
C ARG A 83 12.59 -1.89 13.69
N VAL A 84 12.65 -0.56 13.64
CA VAL A 84 13.82 0.20 13.15
C VAL A 84 14.99 0.15 14.15
N GLY A 85 14.70 0.23 15.45
CA GLY A 85 15.70 0.23 16.52
C GLY A 85 16.38 -1.14 16.72
N SER A 86 15.63 -2.23 16.57
CA SER A 86 16.16 -3.60 16.67
C SER A 86 16.90 -4.07 15.42
N PHE A 87 16.81 -3.34 14.30
CA PHE A 87 17.52 -3.69 13.08
C PHE A 87 19.05 -3.62 13.26
N HIS A 88 19.70 -4.78 13.18
CA HIS A 88 21.15 -4.92 13.16
C HIS A 88 21.66 -5.04 11.72
N PRO A 89 22.58 -4.16 11.27
CA PRO A 89 23.21 -4.27 9.96
C PRO A 89 24.09 -5.52 9.86
N PRO A 90 23.89 -6.40 8.86
CA PRO A 90 24.71 -7.61 8.71
C PRO A 90 26.19 -7.30 8.42
N GLY A 91 26.53 -6.11 7.92
CA GLY A 91 27.91 -5.72 7.62
C GLY A 91 28.83 -5.53 8.83
N LEU A 92 28.26 -5.43 10.04
CA LEU A 92 29.03 -5.23 11.28
C LEU A 92 29.62 -6.53 11.85
N ASP A 93 29.08 -7.68 11.44
CA ASP A 93 29.56 -8.99 11.91
C ASP A 93 30.79 -9.48 11.13
N PHE A 94 30.99 -8.98 9.90
CA PHE A 94 32.06 -9.43 9.01
C PHE A 94 33.31 -8.53 9.03
N TRP A 95 33.16 -7.22 9.28
CA TRP A 95 34.25 -6.25 9.14
C TRP A 95 34.55 -5.53 10.46
N LYS A 96 35.83 -5.54 10.89
CA LYS A 96 36.31 -4.65 11.97
C LYS A 96 36.47 -3.24 11.40
N LEU A 97 35.45 -2.42 11.58
CA LEU A 97 35.35 -1.07 11.04
C LEU A 97 35.87 -0.02 12.05
N THR A 98 36.42 1.09 11.53
CA THR A 98 36.72 2.29 12.34
C THR A 98 35.42 2.85 12.95
N PRO A 99 35.47 3.55 14.10
CA PRO A 99 34.26 4.06 14.76
C PRO A 99 33.39 4.94 13.83
N VAL A 100 34.02 5.70 12.93
CA VAL A 100 33.33 6.55 11.94
C VAL A 100 32.64 5.71 10.86
N SER A 101 33.32 4.74 10.26
CA SER A 101 32.72 3.85 9.25
C SER A 101 31.64 2.94 9.84
N ARG A 102 31.76 2.57 11.13
CA ARG A 102 30.74 1.86 11.89
C ARG A 102 29.46 2.69 12.06
N LEU A 103 29.59 3.98 12.36
CA LEU A 103 28.48 4.92 12.46
C LEU A 103 27.80 5.14 11.10
N GLN A 104 28.59 5.36 10.04
CA GLN A 104 28.09 5.52 8.68
C GLN A 104 27.32 4.28 8.21
N LEU A 105 27.81 3.08 8.52
CA LEU A 105 27.14 1.83 8.15
C LEU A 105 25.83 1.64 8.92
N HIS A 106 25.79 1.99 10.22
CA HIS A 106 24.54 2.02 10.98
C HIS A 106 23.50 2.97 10.39
N LEU A 107 23.91 4.21 10.06
CA LEU A 107 23.01 5.22 9.52
C LEU A 107 22.50 4.84 8.13
N THR A 108 23.39 4.44 7.23
CA THR A 108 23.03 4.08 5.85
C THR A 108 22.20 2.81 5.79
N ALA A 109 22.49 1.80 6.60
CA ALA A 109 21.72 0.55 6.63
C ALA A 109 20.32 0.77 7.22
N ARG A 110 20.19 1.57 8.29
CA ARG A 110 18.88 1.95 8.85
C ARG A 110 18.08 2.82 7.89
N LEU A 111 18.71 3.77 7.20
CA LEU A 111 18.05 4.59 6.18
C LEU A 111 17.54 3.73 5.01
N ARG A 112 18.38 2.83 4.48
CA ARG A 112 17.99 1.88 3.43
C ARG A 112 16.88 0.94 3.89
N PHE A 113 16.88 0.57 5.17
CA PHE A 113 15.81 -0.22 5.77
C PHE A 113 14.50 0.57 5.82
N CYS A 114 14.52 1.83 6.24
CA CYS A 114 13.35 2.71 6.23
C CYS A 114 12.79 2.94 4.81
N LEU A 115 13.65 2.95 3.78
CA LEU A 115 13.26 3.09 2.38
C LEU A 115 12.65 1.82 1.76
N ARG A 116 12.48 0.73 2.52
CA ARG A 116 11.75 -0.45 2.03
C ARG A 116 10.26 -0.10 1.87
N PRO A 117 9.59 -0.55 0.79
CA PRO A 117 8.20 -0.18 0.50
C PRO A 117 7.24 -0.40 1.68
N MET A 118 7.42 -1.51 2.41
CA MET A 118 6.55 -1.82 3.56
C MET A 118 6.75 -0.86 4.74
N ILE A 119 7.98 -0.41 4.99
CA ILE A 119 8.27 0.54 6.08
C ILE A 119 7.91 1.97 5.67
N LEU A 120 8.01 2.29 4.38
CA LEU A 120 7.51 3.56 3.85
C LEU A 120 6.00 3.71 4.08
N ILE A 121 5.21 2.64 3.88
CA ILE A 121 3.77 2.66 4.19
C ILE A 121 3.55 2.96 5.68
N ASP A 122 4.30 2.31 6.58
CA ASP A 122 4.19 2.52 8.03
C ASP A 122 4.52 3.97 8.42
N ILE A 123 5.63 4.50 7.89
CA ILE A 123 6.05 5.89 8.10
C ILE A 123 4.97 6.86 7.59
N LEU A 124 4.43 6.61 6.40
CA LEU A 124 3.41 7.44 5.78
C LEU A 124 2.10 7.42 6.59
N THR A 125 1.72 6.28 7.14
CA THR A 125 0.55 6.17 8.02
C THR A 125 0.71 6.91 9.34
N VAL A 126 1.91 6.92 9.93
CA VAL A 126 2.19 7.69 11.15
C VAL A 126 2.21 9.19 10.82
N LEU A 127 2.83 9.59 9.70
CA LEU A 127 2.84 10.99 9.23
C LEU A 127 1.44 11.52 8.91
N GLY A 128 0.57 10.70 8.33
CA GLY A 128 -0.83 11.06 8.05
C GLY A 128 -1.69 11.27 9.32
N SER A 129 -1.12 11.12 10.52
CA SER A 129 -1.78 11.49 11.77
C SER A 129 -1.49 12.90 12.26
N VAL A 130 -0.47 13.56 11.70
CA VAL A 130 -0.12 14.92 12.11
C VAL A 130 -1.26 15.87 11.74
N PRO A 131 -1.78 16.70 12.67
CA PRO A 131 -2.92 17.59 12.44
C PRO A 131 -2.75 18.59 11.30
N VAL A 132 -1.51 18.90 10.92
CA VAL A 132 -1.14 19.77 9.78
C VAL A 132 -1.39 19.07 8.43
N LEU A 133 -1.41 17.74 8.41
CA LEU A 133 -1.51 16.90 7.21
C LEU A 133 -2.90 16.23 7.09
N ARG A 134 -4.00 16.96 7.39
CA ARG A 134 -5.37 16.39 7.35
C ARG A 134 -5.74 15.76 6.00
N GLY A 135 -5.25 16.31 4.89
CA GLY A 135 -5.47 15.75 3.54
C GLY A 135 -4.87 14.35 3.35
N LEU A 136 -3.91 13.97 4.20
CA LEU A 136 -3.26 12.66 4.16
C LEU A 136 -4.00 11.60 5.01
N ARG A 137 -5.15 11.92 5.61
CA ARG A 137 -5.95 10.94 6.37
C ARG A 137 -6.36 9.74 5.51
N ALA A 138 -6.61 9.94 4.22
CA ALA A 138 -6.90 8.85 3.28
C ALA A 138 -5.72 7.87 3.12
N LEU A 139 -4.48 8.33 3.30
CA LEU A 139 -3.29 7.46 3.28
C LEU A 139 -3.29 6.45 4.42
N ARG A 140 -4.11 6.65 5.47
CA ARG A 140 -4.30 5.64 6.50
C ARG A 140 -4.86 4.34 5.93
N LEU A 141 -5.63 4.37 4.84
CA LEU A 141 -6.12 3.16 4.15
C LEU A 141 -4.99 2.32 3.54
N LEU A 142 -3.83 2.93 3.24
CA LEU A 142 -2.66 2.20 2.74
C LEU A 142 -2.14 1.16 3.76
N ARG A 143 -2.50 1.27 5.04
CA ARG A 143 -2.17 0.24 6.04
C ARG A 143 -2.80 -1.12 5.72
N LEU A 144 -3.88 -1.16 4.94
CA LEU A 144 -4.46 -2.41 4.43
C LEU A 144 -3.52 -3.11 3.44
N LEU A 145 -2.76 -2.33 2.67
CA LEU A 145 -1.75 -2.84 1.73
C LEU A 145 -0.50 -3.38 2.44
N ARG A 146 -0.34 -3.10 3.74
CA ARG A 146 0.67 -3.75 4.60
C ARG A 146 0.48 -5.27 4.68
N SER A 147 -0.64 -5.81 4.14
CA SER A 147 -0.90 -7.24 3.94
C SER A 147 -0.01 -7.89 2.91
N ASN A 148 1.29 -7.87 3.18
CA ASN A 148 2.23 -8.73 2.49
C ASN A 148 2.01 -10.21 2.81
N GLN A 149 1.05 -10.58 3.67
CA GLN A 149 0.56 -11.96 3.78
C GLN A 149 -0.38 -12.34 2.65
N ILE A 150 -1.23 -11.44 2.14
CA ILE A 150 -2.03 -11.69 0.92
C ILE A 150 -1.11 -11.90 -0.28
N PHE A 151 0.00 -11.15 -0.36
CA PHE A 151 0.99 -11.27 -1.45
C PHE A 151 2.05 -12.37 -1.25
N ARG A 152 2.14 -13.00 -0.06
CA ARG A 152 3.20 -13.99 0.24
C ARG A 152 2.89 -15.42 -0.23
N TYR A 153 1.60 -15.77 -0.33
CA TYR A 153 1.19 -17.17 -0.50
C TYR A 153 0.87 -17.58 -1.93
N ALA A 154 0.72 -16.61 -2.83
CA ALA A 154 0.81 -16.81 -4.26
C ALA A 154 1.52 -15.56 -4.80
N ASN A 155 2.34 -15.67 -5.85
CA ASN A 155 2.64 -14.50 -6.68
C ASN A 155 1.40 -14.33 -7.58
N PRO A 156 0.31 -13.69 -7.14
CA PRO A 156 -0.98 -13.79 -7.82
C PRO A 156 -0.88 -13.04 -9.16
N PHE A 157 -0.09 -11.97 -9.15
CA PHE A 157 0.30 -11.19 -10.31
C PHE A 157 1.30 -11.90 -11.21
N GLY A 158 2.06 -12.88 -10.72
CA GLY A 158 2.98 -13.65 -11.55
C GLY A 158 2.25 -14.47 -12.61
N GLY A 159 1.14 -15.11 -12.21
CA GLY A 159 0.26 -15.81 -13.17
C GLY A 159 -0.41 -14.86 -14.14
N ILE A 160 -0.95 -13.74 -13.65
CA ILE A 160 -1.61 -12.71 -14.48
C ILE A 160 -0.61 -12.05 -15.45
N ALA A 161 0.59 -11.72 -14.98
CA ALA A 161 1.65 -11.12 -15.79
C ALA A 161 2.12 -12.08 -16.86
N ARG A 162 2.31 -13.37 -16.54
CA ARG A 162 2.62 -14.39 -17.55
C ARG A 162 1.50 -14.55 -18.57
N ALA A 163 0.24 -14.59 -18.13
CA ALA A 163 -0.90 -14.66 -19.04
C ALA A 163 -0.96 -13.44 -19.98
N PHE A 164 -0.62 -12.24 -19.46
CA PHE A 164 -0.54 -11.01 -20.24
C PHE A 164 0.65 -11.02 -21.20
N GLU A 165 1.81 -11.55 -20.81
CA GLU A 165 2.97 -11.71 -21.68
C GLU A 165 2.70 -12.72 -22.81
N GLU A 166 2.08 -13.86 -22.49
CA GLU A 166 1.71 -14.89 -23.46
C GLU A 166 0.68 -14.41 -24.48
N ASN A 167 -0.31 -13.63 -24.04
CA ASN A 167 -1.41 -13.15 -24.89
C ASN A 167 -1.35 -11.63 -25.14
N ARG A 168 -0.16 -11.03 -25.08
CA ARG A 168 0.02 -9.58 -25.13
C ARG A 168 -0.68 -8.93 -26.32
N LEU A 169 -0.57 -9.54 -27.49
CA LEU A 169 -1.11 -8.99 -28.74
C LEU A 169 -2.65 -8.93 -28.69
N LEU A 170 -3.29 -9.98 -28.16
CA LEU A 170 -4.74 -10.03 -27.99
C LEU A 170 -5.22 -8.96 -26.99
N TYR A 171 -4.55 -8.83 -25.84
CA TYR A 171 -4.92 -7.82 -24.84
C TYR A 171 -4.71 -6.39 -25.32
N VAL A 172 -3.58 -6.11 -25.98
CA VAL A 172 -3.31 -4.79 -26.57
C VAL A 172 -4.33 -4.47 -27.65
N PHE A 173 -4.64 -5.41 -28.53
CA PHE A 173 -5.66 -5.23 -29.56
C PHE A 173 -7.03 -4.98 -28.94
N GLY A 174 -7.48 -5.83 -28.01
CA GLY A 174 -8.78 -5.70 -27.35
C GLY A 174 -8.91 -4.37 -26.59
N LEU A 175 -7.90 -3.99 -25.83
CA LEU A 175 -7.88 -2.72 -25.10
C LEU A 175 -7.85 -1.51 -26.06
N SER A 176 -7.15 -1.62 -27.20
CA SER A 176 -7.14 -0.56 -28.22
C SER A 176 -8.50 -0.39 -28.90
N VAL A 177 -9.21 -1.49 -29.18
CA VAL A 177 -10.56 -1.46 -29.75
C VAL A 177 -11.54 -0.87 -28.73
N LEU A 178 -11.47 -1.29 -27.47
CA LEU A 178 -12.26 -0.70 -26.38
C LEU A 178 -11.98 0.78 -26.20
N GLY A 179 -10.69 1.18 -26.21
CA GLY A 179 -10.30 2.59 -26.13
C GLY A 179 -10.82 3.40 -27.31
N MET A 180 -10.73 2.87 -28.52
CA MET A 180 -11.29 3.51 -29.72
C MET A 180 -12.82 3.63 -29.63
N ALA A 181 -13.52 2.59 -29.16
CA ALA A 181 -14.97 2.63 -28.97
C ALA A 181 -15.37 3.69 -27.94
N VAL A 182 -14.62 3.85 -26.84
CA VAL A 182 -14.84 4.91 -25.86
C VAL A 182 -14.63 6.30 -26.46
N LEU A 183 -13.56 6.48 -27.23
CA LEU A 183 -13.24 7.77 -27.85
C LEU A 183 -14.27 8.16 -28.91
N LEU A 184 -14.59 7.25 -29.84
CA LEU A 184 -15.56 7.51 -30.90
C LEU A 184 -16.98 7.61 -30.35
N GLY A 185 -17.37 6.72 -29.43
CA GLY A 185 -18.69 6.74 -28.79
C GLY A 185 -18.89 7.99 -27.95
N GLY A 186 -17.89 8.37 -27.15
CA GLY A 186 -17.95 9.60 -26.34
C GLY A 186 -17.94 10.87 -27.17
N LEU A 187 -17.15 10.92 -28.25
CA LEU A 187 -17.15 12.03 -29.19
C LEU A 187 -18.50 12.15 -29.92
N SER A 188 -19.03 11.03 -30.43
CA SER A 188 -20.34 11.00 -31.10
C SER A 188 -21.43 11.51 -30.17
N PHE A 189 -21.46 11.01 -28.93
CA PHE A 189 -22.46 11.39 -27.93
C PHE A 189 -22.34 12.87 -27.55
N TYR A 190 -21.12 13.38 -27.37
CA TYR A 190 -20.91 14.80 -27.14
C TYR A 190 -21.42 15.65 -28.32
N LEU A 191 -21.08 15.28 -29.56
CA LEU A 191 -21.49 16.05 -30.73
C LEU A 191 -23.01 16.12 -30.92
N THR A 192 -23.74 15.04 -30.61
CA THR A 192 -25.21 15.01 -30.74
C THR A 192 -25.92 15.69 -29.57
N GLU A 193 -25.43 15.48 -28.35
CA GLU A 193 -26.18 15.83 -27.14
C GLU A 193 -25.74 17.15 -26.48
N HIS A 194 -24.53 17.69 -26.72
CA HIS A 194 -24.04 18.87 -26.00
C HIS A 194 -24.93 20.12 -26.13
N VAL A 195 -25.68 20.26 -27.23
CA VAL A 195 -26.61 21.40 -27.45
C VAL A 195 -27.97 21.16 -26.80
N HIS A 196 -28.34 19.89 -26.61
CA HIS A 196 -29.68 19.49 -26.21
C HIS A 196 -29.76 19.03 -24.74
N ASN A 197 -28.62 18.70 -24.14
CA ASN A 197 -28.51 18.16 -22.80
C ASN A 197 -27.59 19.02 -21.94
N ASP A 198 -28.17 19.77 -21.00
CA ASP A 198 -27.43 20.66 -20.09
C ASP A 198 -26.41 19.93 -19.19
N LYS A 199 -26.54 18.60 -19.06
CA LYS A 199 -25.61 17.76 -18.27
C LYS A 199 -24.32 17.44 -19.02
N ILE A 200 -24.25 17.68 -20.33
CA ILE A 200 -23.09 17.37 -21.17
C ILE A 200 -22.48 18.69 -21.62
N GLN A 201 -21.45 19.14 -20.90
CA GLN A 201 -20.82 20.43 -21.16
C GLN A 201 -19.46 20.29 -21.84
N THR A 202 -18.81 19.15 -21.65
CA THR A 202 -17.44 18.92 -22.11
C THR A 202 -17.29 17.53 -22.73
N LEU A 203 -16.27 17.37 -23.58
CA LEU A 203 -15.97 16.07 -24.18
C LEU A 203 -15.71 14.95 -23.13
N PRO A 204 -15.02 15.20 -22.00
CA PRO A 204 -14.92 14.23 -20.91
C PRO A 204 -16.26 13.68 -20.39
N ASP A 205 -17.33 14.47 -20.40
CA ASP A 205 -18.67 14.01 -19.98
C ASP A 205 -19.20 12.95 -20.95
N GLY A 206 -18.99 13.15 -22.25
CA GLY A 206 -19.31 12.15 -23.28
C GLY A 206 -18.44 10.88 -23.18
N MET A 207 -17.15 11.02 -22.86
CA MET A 207 -16.28 9.87 -22.61
C MET A 207 -16.72 9.07 -21.38
N TRP A 208 -17.11 9.75 -20.29
CA TRP A 208 -17.67 9.12 -19.09
C TRP A 208 -18.90 8.28 -19.43
N TRP A 209 -19.85 8.85 -20.16
CA TRP A 209 -21.03 8.12 -20.64
C TRP A 209 -20.64 6.87 -21.45
N SER A 210 -19.69 7.00 -22.38
CA SER A 210 -19.27 5.88 -23.23
C SER A 210 -18.60 4.77 -22.43
N ILE A 211 -17.76 5.11 -21.44
CA ILE A 211 -17.14 4.13 -20.52
C ILE A 211 -18.22 3.37 -19.74
N VAL A 212 -19.15 4.08 -19.10
CA VAL A 212 -20.20 3.49 -18.26
C VAL A 212 -21.13 2.59 -19.08
N THR A 213 -21.40 2.95 -20.34
CA THR A 213 -22.26 2.20 -21.25
C THR A 213 -21.56 0.93 -21.78
N ILE A 214 -20.33 1.05 -22.29
CA ILE A 214 -19.57 -0.10 -22.83
C ILE A 214 -19.21 -1.11 -21.73
N THR A 215 -18.94 -0.63 -20.51
CA THR A 215 -18.72 -1.50 -19.34
C THR A 215 -20.00 -2.08 -18.76
N THR A 216 -21.16 -1.79 -19.36
CA THR A 216 -22.49 -2.27 -18.95
C THR A 216 -22.90 -1.88 -17.52
N VAL A 217 -22.24 -0.87 -16.94
CA VAL A 217 -22.59 -0.36 -15.61
C VAL A 217 -23.89 0.43 -15.65
N GLY A 218 -24.03 1.34 -16.63
CA GLY A 218 -25.29 2.02 -16.91
C GLY A 218 -25.89 2.82 -15.74
N TYR A 219 -25.13 3.72 -15.12
CA TYR A 219 -25.63 4.53 -13.98
C TYR A 219 -26.89 5.35 -14.30
N GLY A 220 -27.08 5.77 -15.55
CA GLY A 220 -28.23 6.57 -15.98
C GLY A 220 -28.17 8.05 -15.58
N ASP A 221 -27.02 8.51 -15.09
CA ASP A 221 -26.73 9.91 -14.78
C ASP A 221 -26.68 10.79 -16.03
N LEU A 222 -26.04 10.28 -17.09
CA LEU A 222 -26.03 10.80 -18.45
C LEU A 222 -26.76 9.84 -19.38
N THR A 223 -27.73 10.35 -20.15
CA THR A 223 -28.51 9.60 -21.13
C THR A 223 -28.83 10.49 -22.32
N PRO A 224 -28.96 9.92 -23.54
CA PRO A 224 -29.38 10.69 -24.70
C PRO A 224 -30.79 11.23 -24.46
N VAL A 225 -30.98 12.53 -24.66
CA VAL A 225 -32.30 13.16 -24.67
C VAL A 225 -32.80 13.35 -26.09
N THR A 226 -31.90 13.27 -27.08
CA THR A 226 -32.27 13.28 -28.49
C THR A 226 -32.61 11.87 -28.98
N GLY A 227 -33.61 11.76 -29.85
CA GLY A 227 -34.07 10.48 -30.41
C GLY A 227 -33.38 10.10 -31.73
N VAL A 228 -32.26 10.75 -32.05
CA VAL A 228 -31.47 10.57 -33.28
C VAL A 228 -30.22 9.75 -33.05
#